data_AF-A0A800N3V1-F1
#
_entry.id   AF-A0A800N3V1-F1
#
_cell.length_a   1.000
_cell.length_b   1.000
_cell.length_c   1.000
_cell.angle_alpha   90.00
_cell.angle_beta   90.00
_cell.angle_gamma   90.00
#
_symmetry.space_group_name_H-M   'P 1'
#
loop_
_entity.id
_entity.type
_entity.pdbx_description
1 polymer ?
#
loop_
_entity_poly.entity_id
_entity_poly.type
_entity_poly.pdbx_seq_one_letter_code
_entity_poly.pdbx_strand_id
1 'polypeptide(L)'
;MQQTITRVSNLATAITRLGISLIITFLVVDLLFPGSTGMTANVGAMADSISQKGLAGLVALGVFFVIYTRGEAQSSPRNPV
;
A
#
# COMPACT_ATOMS: atom_id res chain seq x y z
N MET A 1 -30.95 -12.92 -13.49
CA MET A 1 -30.06 -12.00 -12.73
C MET A 1 -28.59 -12.40 -12.77
N GLN A 2 -28.24 -13.68 -12.61
CA GLN A 2 -26.83 -14.14 -12.61
C GLN A 2 -26.05 -13.75 -13.88
N GLN A 3 -26.67 -13.87 -15.06
CA GLN A 3 -26.05 -13.49 -16.35
C GLN A 3 -25.67 -12.00 -16.43
N THR A 4 -26.48 -11.11 -15.83
CA THR A 4 -26.20 -9.67 -15.80
C THR A 4 -24.99 -9.37 -14.91
N ILE A 5 -24.91 -10.00 -13.74
CA ILE A 5 -23.78 -9.86 -12.81
C ILE A 5 -22.49 -10.33 -13.47
N THR A 6 -22.52 -11.48 -14.16
CA THR A 6 -21.35 -11.99 -14.88
C THR A 6 -20.89 -11.04 -16.00
N ARG A 7 -21.82 -10.47 -16.78
CA ARG A 7 -21.47 -9.51 -17.83
C ARG A 7 -20.82 -8.25 -17.27
N VAL A 8 -21.38 -7.70 -16.19
CA VAL A 8 -20.82 -6.52 -15.52
C VAL A 8 -19.45 -6.81 -14.92
N SER A 9 -19.27 -7.97 -14.29
CA SER A 9 -17.98 -8.41 -13.74
C SER A 9 -16.90 -8.56 -14.82
N ASN A 10 -17.26 -9.15 -15.96
CA ASN A 10 -16.35 -9.31 -17.10
C ASN A 10 -15.96 -7.94 -17.68
N LEU A 11 -16.92 -7.03 -17.81
CA LEU A 11 -16.65 -5.67 -18.28
C LEU A 11 -15.74 -4.90 -17.31
N ALA A 12 -16.04 -4.95 -16.01
CA ALA A 12 -15.20 -4.33 -14.99
C ALA A 12 -13.75 -4.87 -15.06
N THR A 13 -13.61 -6.19 -15.18
CA THR A 13 -12.30 -6.83 -15.35
C THR A 13 -11.57 -6.33 -16.61
N ALA A 14 -12.28 -6.21 -17.74
CA ALA A 14 -11.69 -5.72 -18.98
C ALA A 14 -11.24 -4.26 -18.86
N ILE A 15 -12.07 -3.41 -18.25
CA ILE A 15 -11.73 -2.00 -18.00
C ILE A 15 -10.53 -1.89 -17.06
N THR A 16 -10.49 -2.67 -15.98
CA THR A 16 -9.35 -2.68 -15.05
C THR A 16 -8.06 -3.10 -15.76
N ARG A 17 -8.10 -4.16 -16.59
CA ARG A 17 -6.94 -4.61 -17.36
C ARG A 17 -6.44 -3.52 -18.32
N LEU A 18 -7.36 -2.88 -19.03
CA LEU A 18 -7.03 -1.77 -19.93
C LEU A 18 -6.44 -0.59 -19.16
N GLY A 19 -7.05 -0.20 -18.03
CA GLY A 19 -6.57 0.89 -17.17
C GLY A 19 -5.16 0.66 -16.66
N ILE A 20 -4.85 -0.54 -16.14
CA ILE A 20 -3.51 -0.89 -15.68
C ILE A 20 -2.51 -0.82 -16.83
N SER A 21 -2.86 -1.36 -18.01
CA SER A 21 -2.00 -1.30 -19.20
C SER A 21 -1.70 0.13 -19.62
N LEU A 22 -2.70 1.03 -19.59
CA LEU A 22 -2.53 2.43 -19.93
C LEU A 22 -1.68 3.18 -18.91
N ILE A 23 -1.87 2.93 -17.61
CA ILE A 23 -1.04 3.53 -16.55
C ILE A 23 0.44 3.18 -16.78
N ILE A 24 0.75 1.89 -17.02
CA ILE A 24 2.12 1.45 -17.29
C ILE A 24 2.65 2.11 -18.56
N THR A 25 1.85 2.14 -19.63
CA THR A 25 2.24 2.77 -20.89
C THR A 25 2.58 4.24 -20.69
N PHE A 26 1.73 4.99 -19.97
CA PHE A 26 1.96 6.41 -19.69
C PHE A 26 3.13 6.66 -18.75
N LEU A 27 3.41 5.76 -17.80
CA LEU A 27 4.63 5.82 -17.01
C LEU A 27 5.87 5.68 -17.88
N VAL A 28 5.87 4.76 -18.86
CA VAL A 28 6.97 4.61 -19.81
C VAL A 28 7.09 5.86 -20.69
N VAL A 29 5.98 6.40 -21.18
CA VAL A 29 5.98 7.66 -21.96
C VAL A 29 6.55 8.81 -21.14
N ASP A 30 6.15 8.97 -19.88
CA ASP A 30 6.72 9.98 -18.99
C ASP A 30 8.21 9.78 -18.74
N LEU A 31 8.70 8.55 -18.68
CA LEU A 31 10.12 8.29 -18.49
C LEU A 31 10.94 8.70 -19.72
N LEU A 32 10.41 8.45 -20.92
CA LEU A 32 11.07 8.80 -22.18
C LEU A 32 10.88 10.27 -22.57
N PHE A 33 9.75 10.85 -22.18
CA PHE A 33 9.34 12.24 -22.45
C PHE A 33 8.83 12.86 -21.14
N PRO A 34 9.75 13.32 -20.26
CA PRO A 34 9.42 13.83 -18.93
C PRO A 34 8.30 14.87 -18.93
N GLY A 35 7.26 14.60 -18.15
CA GLY A 35 6.12 15.49 -17.95
C GLY A 35 5.03 15.45 -19.03
N SER A 36 5.12 14.56 -20.01
CA SER A 36 4.14 14.51 -21.11
C SER A 36 2.73 14.03 -20.71
N THR A 37 2.62 13.11 -19.75
CA THR A 37 1.34 12.55 -19.28
C THR A 37 1.08 12.89 -17.81
N GLY A 38 2.14 13.17 -17.04
CA GLY A 38 2.06 13.50 -15.62
C GLY A 38 1.77 12.31 -14.71
N MET A 39 1.80 11.08 -15.23
CA MET A 39 1.55 9.86 -14.48
C MET A 39 2.63 9.53 -13.46
N THR A 40 3.88 9.84 -13.76
CA THR A 40 5.00 9.66 -12.81
C THR A 40 4.82 10.51 -11.55
N ALA A 41 4.38 11.76 -11.68
CA ALA A 41 4.07 12.64 -10.55
C ALA A 41 2.88 12.12 -9.72
N ASN A 42 1.82 11.66 -10.39
CA ASN A 42 0.63 11.11 -9.73
C ASN A 42 0.97 9.83 -8.94
N VAL A 43 1.68 8.88 -9.57
CA VAL A 43 2.13 7.64 -8.92
C VAL A 43 3.13 7.93 -7.80
N GLY A 44 4.01 8.91 -7.97
CA GLY A 44 4.92 9.38 -6.92
C GLY A 44 4.17 9.88 -5.68
N ALA A 45 3.14 10.71 -5.87
CA ALA A 45 2.30 11.20 -4.77
C ALA A 45 1.55 10.05 -4.06
N MET A 46 1.06 9.05 -4.82
CA MET A 46 0.47 7.85 -4.23
C MET A 46 1.48 7.06 -3.39
N ALA A 47 2.67 6.82 -3.92
CA ALA A 47 3.74 6.11 -3.22
C ALA A 47 4.18 6.84 -1.94
N ASP A 48 4.29 8.17 -1.99
CA ASP A 48 4.60 9.01 -0.83
C ASP A 48 3.51 8.87 0.25
N SER A 49 2.22 8.89 -0.12
CA SER A 49 1.12 8.69 0.83
C SER A 49 1.13 7.31 1.51
N ILE A 50 1.54 6.26 0.78
CA ILE A 50 1.69 4.91 1.33
C ILE A 50 2.89 4.86 2.26
N SER A 51 4.00 5.47 1.88
CA SER A 51 5.22 5.54 2.70
C SER A 51 4.96 6.23 4.04
N GLN A 52 4.32 7.41 4.03
CA GLN A 52 4.02 8.16 5.25
C GLN A 52 3.10 7.39 6.20
N LYS A 53 2.02 6.80 5.67
CA LYS A 53 1.09 5.98 6.46
C LYS A 53 1.72 4.66 6.91
N GLY A 54 2.53 4.03 6.06
CA GLY A 54 3.23 2.78 6.32
C GLY A 54 4.28 2.95 7.42
N LEU A 55 5.04 4.05 7.40
CA LEU A 55 5.99 4.40 8.45
C LEU A 55 5.29 4.57 9.80
N ALA A 56 4.15 5.27 9.84
CA ALA A 56 3.37 5.41 11.06
C ALA A 56 2.91 4.05 11.61
N GLY A 57 2.46 3.14 10.73
CA GLY A 57 2.10 1.78 11.11
C GLY A 57 3.30 0.98 11.65
N LEU A 58 4.46 1.09 11.01
CA LEU A 58 5.69 0.43 11.44
C LEU A 58 6.16 0.94 12.81
N VAL A 59 6.08 2.26 13.05
CA VAL A 59 6.35 2.87 14.36
C VAL A 59 5.39 2.33 15.42
N ALA A 60 4.08 2.26 15.12
CA ALA A 60 3.09 1.71 16.04
C ALA A 60 3.39 0.26 16.42
N LEU A 61 3.75 -0.59 15.44
CA LEU A 61 4.17 -1.97 15.68
C LEU A 61 5.46 -2.05 16.52
N GLY A 62 6.44 -1.19 16.25
CA GLY A 62 7.67 -1.11 17.04
C GLY A 62 7.41 -0.73 18.49
N VAL A 63 6.55 0.26 18.74
CA VAL A 63 6.13 0.65 20.10
C VAL A 63 5.42 -0.50 20.80
N PHE A 64 4.49 -1.17 20.11
CA PHE A 64 3.81 -2.35 20.64
C PHE A 64 4.79 -3.45 21.05
N PHE A 65 5.77 -3.76 20.19
CA PHE A 65 6.80 -4.77 20.47
C PHE A 65 7.64 -4.43 21.72
N VAL A 66 8.03 -3.16 21.87
CA VAL A 66 8.80 -2.70 23.04
C VAL A 66 7.98 -2.80 24.32
N ILE A 67 6.69 -2.43 24.28
CA ILE A 67 5.81 -2.54 25.45
C ILE A 67 5.61 -4.00 25.83
N TYR A 68 5.34 -4.86 24.85
CA TYR A 68 5.12 -6.29 25.05
C TYR A 68 6.34 -6.96 25.72
N THR A 69 7.53 -6.76 25.16
CA THR A 69 8.78 -7.33 25.70
C THR A 69 9.14 -6.78 27.09
N ARG A 70 8.85 -5.51 27.38
CA ARG A 70 9.03 -4.94 28.73
C ARG A 70 8.00 -5.44 29.73
N GLY A 71 6.78 -5.76 29.29
CA GLY A 71 5.75 -6.38 30.12
C GLY A 71 6.17 -7.76 30.61
N GLU A 72 6.79 -8.57 29.75
CA GLU A 72 7.33 -9.88 30.13
C GLU A 72 8.47 -9.76 31.16
N ALA A 73 9.38 -8.79 30.99
CA ALA A 73 10.55 -8.61 31.87
C ALA A 73 10.20 -8.24 33.33
N GLN A 74 9.02 -7.68 33.60
CA GLN A 74 8.57 -7.33 34.97
C GLN A 74 7.83 -8.46 35.69
N SER A 75 7.48 -9.54 35.00
CA SER A 75 6.75 -10.68 35.59
C SER A 75 7.65 -11.71 36.28
N SER A 76 8.99 -11.51 36.27
CA SER A 76 9.92 -12.39 36.97
C SER A 76 9.90 -12.09 38.48
N PRO A 77 9.44 -13.01 39.35
CA PRO A 77 9.35 -12.77 40.79
C PRO A 77 10.76 -12.54 41.35
N ARG A 78 11.03 -11.31 41.82
CA ARG A 78 12.20 -11.04 42.65
C ARG A 78 12.04 -11.85 43.94
N ASN A 79 12.77 -12.94 44.06
CA ASN A 79 12.95 -13.65 45.32
C ASN A 79 13.87 -12.81 46.21
N PRO A 80 13.38 -12.23 47.33
CA PRO A 80 14.24 -11.59 48.30
C PRO A 80 14.92 -12.69 49.14
N VAL A 81 16.25 -12.78 49.04
CA VAL A 81 17.10 -13.52 49.98
C VAL A 81 17.42 -12.67 51.20
#